data_AF-A0A925Y6L4-F1
#
_entry.id   AF-A0A925Y6L4-F1
#
_cell.length_a   1.000
_cell.length_b   1.000
_cell.length_c   1.000
_cell.angle_alpha   90.00
_cell.angle_beta   90.00
_cell.angle_gamma   90.00
#
_symmetry.space_group_name_H-M   'P 1'
#
loop_
_entity.id
_entity.type
_entity.pdbx_description
1 polymer ?
#
loop_
_entity_poly.entity_id
_entity_poly.type
_entity_poly.pdbx_seq_one_letter_code
_entity_poly.pdbx_strand_id
1 'polypeptide(L)'
;MNFNQGELDLSGNGSDEGYRKWLLELDEKKRAFEVRYGVMVGRRVRVQLRGELNFLEGMIHVVSEKTDASVTKLKLRMGRREFTPSQIESIVRIGDVGEQ
;
A
#
# COMPACT_ATOMS: atom_id res chain seq x y z
N MET A 1 4.37 37.08 -38.66
CA MET A 1 4.17 35.78 -37.99
C MET A 1 4.01 36.06 -36.51
N ASN A 2 2.78 36.00 -36.01
CA ASN A 2 2.44 36.34 -34.63
C ASN A 2 2.09 35.01 -33.93
N PHE A 3 3.08 34.41 -33.27
CA PHE A 3 2.87 33.19 -32.48
C PHE A 3 2.11 33.60 -31.22
N ASN A 4 0.80 33.38 -31.24
CA ASN A 4 -0.02 33.31 -30.06
C ASN A 4 0.50 32.11 -29.27
N GLN A 5 1.47 32.38 -28.41
CA GLN A 5 1.92 31.46 -27.39
C GLN A 5 0.72 31.32 -26.45
N GLY A 6 -0.15 30.36 -26.78
CA GLY A 6 -1.11 29.85 -25.84
C GLY A 6 -0.33 29.57 -24.57
N GLU A 7 -0.71 30.31 -23.54
CA GLU A 7 -0.44 30.06 -22.14
C GLU A 7 -0.71 28.57 -21.91
N LEU A 8 0.32 27.75 -22.16
CA LEU A 8 0.44 26.44 -21.57
C LEU A 8 0.66 26.77 -20.11
N ASP A 9 -0.45 27.00 -19.42
CA ASP A 9 -0.56 26.90 -17.99
C ASP A 9 -0.23 25.45 -17.63
N LEU A 10 1.06 25.13 -17.73
CA LEU A 10 1.71 24.12 -16.92
C LEU A 10 1.81 24.72 -15.52
N SER A 11 0.67 25.14 -14.94
CA SER A 11 0.53 25.31 -13.50
C SER A 11 0.69 23.92 -12.91
N GLY A 12 1.95 23.55 -12.71
CA GLY A 12 2.40 22.44 -11.88
C GLY A 12 2.07 22.74 -10.42
N ASN A 13 0.78 22.84 -10.11
CA ASN A 13 0.28 23.16 -8.78
C ASN A 13 -0.52 21.99 -8.17
N GLY A 14 -0.13 20.75 -8.51
CA GLY A 14 -0.77 19.53 -8.00
C GLY A 14 0.08 18.68 -7.04
N SER A 15 1.37 18.96 -6.88
CA SER A 15 2.29 17.82 -6.66
C SER A 15 2.91 17.69 -5.28
N ASP A 16 2.94 18.72 -4.41
CA ASP A 16 3.56 18.58 -3.08
C ASP A 16 2.51 18.35 -1.98
N GLU A 17 1.50 19.20 -1.89
CA GLU A 17 0.47 19.07 -0.85
C GLU A 17 -0.42 17.83 -1.07
N GLY A 18 -0.78 17.53 -2.32
CA GLY A 18 -1.50 16.32 -2.68
C GLY A 18 -0.69 15.04 -2.43
N TYR A 19 0.63 15.09 -2.67
CA TYR A 19 1.53 13.97 -2.38
C TYR A 19 1.72 13.77 -0.88
N ARG A 20 1.82 14.84 -0.10
CA ARG A 20 1.93 14.80 1.37
C ARG A 20 0.65 14.29 2.02
N LYS A 21 -0.52 14.78 1.59
CA LYS A 21 -1.82 14.24 2.02
C LYS A 21 -1.94 12.76 1.69
N TRP A 22 -1.56 12.36 0.48
CA TRP A 22 -1.54 10.96 0.07
C TRP A 22 -0.59 10.09 0.90
N LEU A 23 0.62 10.58 1.21
CA LEU A 23 1.57 9.89 2.10
C LEU A 23 1.01 9.71 3.51
N LEU A 24 0.36 10.74 4.06
CA LEU A 24 -0.26 10.69 5.38
C LEU A 24 -1.42 9.68 5.40
N GLU A 25 -2.29 9.68 4.39
CA GLU A 25 -3.36 8.70 4.26
C GLU A 25 -2.83 7.27 4.10
N LEU A 26 -1.73 7.10 3.38
CA LEU A 26 -1.07 5.80 3.26
C LEU A 26 -0.49 5.33 4.58
N ASP A 27 0.18 6.20 5.31
CA ASP A 27 0.75 5.88 6.61
C ASP A 27 -0.36 5.55 7.62
N GLU A 28 -1.47 6.28 7.60
CA GLU A 28 -2.64 6.00 8.43
C GLU A 28 -3.25 4.62 8.08
N LYS A 29 -3.45 4.33 6.80
CA LYS A 29 -3.97 3.02 6.35
C LYS A 29 -3.01 1.88 6.67
N LYS A 30 -1.71 2.13 6.55
CA LYS A 30 -0.66 1.19 6.95
C LYS A 30 -0.75 0.92 8.45
N ARG A 31 -0.77 1.95 9.31
CA ARG A 31 -0.88 1.77 10.76
C ARG A 31 -2.18 1.10 11.16
N ALA A 32 -3.30 1.46 10.54
CA ALA A 32 -4.59 0.82 10.78
C ALA A 32 -4.56 -0.67 10.43
N PHE A 33 -3.89 -1.04 9.33
CA PHE A 33 -3.61 -2.43 8.99
C PHE A 33 -2.73 -3.10 10.06
N GLU A 34 -1.62 -2.47 10.44
CA GLU A 34 -0.69 -3.02 11.43
C GLU A 34 -1.34 -3.27 12.80
N VAL A 35 -2.18 -2.34 13.26
CA VAL A 35 -2.96 -2.45 14.50
C VAL A 35 -4.03 -3.53 14.38
N ARG A 36 -4.80 -3.54 13.28
CA ARG A 36 -5.90 -4.48 13.07
C ARG A 36 -5.45 -5.94 13.07
N TYR A 37 -4.29 -6.19 12.47
CA TYR A 37 -3.76 -7.54 12.29
C TYR A 37 -2.61 -7.88 13.25
N GLY A 38 -2.15 -6.90 14.04
CA GLY A 38 -1.03 -7.07 14.95
C GLY A 38 0.27 -7.45 14.24
N VAL A 39 0.49 -6.99 13.01
CA VAL A 39 1.71 -7.26 12.23
C VAL A 39 2.34 -5.95 11.75
N MET A 40 3.63 -5.96 11.44
CA MET A 40 4.30 -4.79 10.84
C MET A 40 4.55 -5.02 9.35
N VAL A 41 4.27 -4.00 8.53
CA VAL A 41 4.64 -3.99 7.12
C VAL A 41 6.18 -3.99 7.01
N GLY A 42 6.72 -4.74 6.05
CA GLY A 42 8.16 -4.93 5.91
C GLY A 42 8.75 -6.03 6.81
N ARG A 43 7.94 -6.73 7.62
CA ARG A 43 8.34 -7.94 8.33
C ARG A 43 7.89 -9.20 7.59
N ARG A 44 8.53 -10.33 7.91
CA ARG A 44 8.13 -11.65 7.42
C ARG A 44 6.86 -12.09 8.14
N VAL A 45 5.82 -12.34 7.36
CA VAL A 45 4.51 -12.80 7.83
C VAL A 45 4.01 -13.91 6.93
N ARG A 46 3.10 -14.71 7.47
CA ARG A 46 2.34 -15.72 6.76
C ARG A 46 0.90 -15.26 6.65
N VAL A 47 0.39 -15.18 5.43
CA VAL A 47 -0.96 -14.70 5.10
C VAL A 47 -1.75 -15.85 4.50
N GLN A 48 -2.95 -16.07 5.01
CA GLN A 48 -3.97 -16.89 4.40
C GLN A 48 -4.98 -15.98 3.71
N LEU A 49 -5.15 -16.15 2.40
CA LEU A 49 -6.15 -15.43 1.63
C LEU A 49 -7.46 -16.22 1.60
N ARG A 50 -8.59 -15.51 1.64
CA ARG A 50 -9.91 -16.11 1.57
C ARG A 50 -10.08 -16.84 0.23
N GLY A 51 -10.46 -18.11 0.30
CA GLY A 51 -10.64 -18.96 -0.88
C GLY A 51 -9.35 -19.55 -1.45
N GLU A 52 -8.20 -19.33 -0.80
CA GLU A 52 -6.95 -19.98 -1.16
C GLU A 52 -6.58 -21.08 -0.16
N LEU A 53 -6.17 -22.24 -0.69
CA LEU A 53 -5.71 -23.37 0.10
C LEU A 53 -4.27 -23.20 0.62
N ASN A 54 -3.49 -22.35 -0.05
CA ASN A 54 -2.08 -22.15 0.25
C ASN A 54 -1.84 -20.86 1.03
N PHE A 55 -0.96 -20.94 2.01
CA PHE A 55 -0.47 -19.78 2.72
C PHE A 55 0.62 -19.08 1.92
N LEU A 56 0.61 -17.76 1.92
CA LEU A 56 1.69 -16.94 1.38
C LEU A 56 2.63 -16.58 2.53
N GLU A 57 3.90 -16.93 2.39
CA GLU A 57 4.93 -16.59 3.37
C GLU A 57 5.95 -15.65 2.75
N GLY A 58 6.25 -14.55 3.43
CA GLY A 58 7.19 -13.57 2.91
C GLY A 58 7.07 -12.20 3.57
N MET A 59 7.78 -11.24 3.01
CA MET A 59 7.66 -9.84 3.43
C MET A 59 6.47 -9.18 2.75
N ILE A 60 5.64 -8.50 3.54
CA ILE A 60 4.58 -7.64 3.01
C ILE A 60 5.19 -6.29 2.61
N HIS A 61 4.99 -5.94 1.35
CA HIS A 61 5.25 -4.61 0.81
C HIS A 61 3.92 -3.91 0.54
N VAL A 62 3.84 -2.62 0.85
CA VAL A 62 2.69 -1.80 0.44
C VAL A 62 2.92 -1.35 -0.99
N VAL A 63 1.95 -1.61 -1.86
CA VAL A 63 1.95 -1.17 -3.26
C VAL A 63 0.74 -0.28 -3.40
N SER A 64 0.89 0.99 -3.05
CA SER A 64 -0.20 1.93 -3.15
C SER A 64 -0.54 2.18 -4.63
N GLU A 65 -1.82 2.08 -4.98
CA GLU A 65 -2.31 2.50 -6.29
C GLU A 65 -2.99 3.86 -6.13
N LYS A 66 -2.44 4.87 -6.78
CA LYS A 66 -3.07 6.19 -6.88
C LYS A 66 -4.14 6.06 -7.98
N THR A 67 -5.35 5.70 -7.59
CA THR A 67 -6.47 5.69 -8.55
C THR A 67 -6.97 7.12 -8.73
N ASP A 68 -7.28 7.51 -9.97
CA ASP A 68 -7.79 8.84 -10.36
C ASP A 68 -9.02 9.32 -9.54
N ALA A 69 -9.69 8.41 -8.83
CA ALA A 69 -10.91 8.67 -8.08
C ALA A 69 -10.72 9.14 -6.61
N SER A 70 -9.54 9.64 -6.22
CA SER A 70 -9.25 10.13 -4.85
C SER A 70 -9.41 9.10 -3.71
N VAL A 71 -9.59 7.82 -4.02
CA VAL A 71 -9.70 6.75 -3.01
C VAL A 71 -8.40 5.95 -2.98
N THR A 72 -7.52 6.30 -2.04
CA THR A 72 -6.29 5.55 -1.80
C THR A 72 -6.63 4.15 -1.27
N LYS A 73 -6.60 3.12 -2.14
CA LYS A 73 -6.78 1.72 -1.72
C LYS A 73 -5.44 1.13 -1.28
N LEU A 74 -5.41 0.51 -0.10
CA LEU A 74 -4.23 -0.20 0.38
C LEU A 74 -4.12 -1.53 -0.35
N LYS A 75 -3.14 -1.66 -1.27
CA LYS A 75 -2.75 -2.93 -1.87
C LYS A 75 -1.47 -3.42 -1.19
N LEU A 76 -1.42 -4.71 -0.92
CA LEU A 76 -0.30 -5.38 -0.32
C LEU A 76 0.29 -6.34 -1.35
N ARG A 77 1.61 -6.47 -1.37
CA ARG A 77 2.33 -7.40 -2.23
C ARG A 77 3.26 -8.25 -1.41
N MET A 78 3.23 -9.54 -1.68
CA MET A 78 4.15 -10.52 -1.13
C MET A 78 4.76 -11.34 -2.28
N GLY A 79 6.06 -11.20 -2.48
CA GLY A 79 6.74 -11.75 -3.66
C GLY A 79 6.14 -11.18 -4.95
N ARG A 80 5.62 -12.06 -5.81
CA ARG A 80 4.96 -11.69 -7.09
C ARG A 80 3.44 -11.54 -6.96
N ARG A 81 2.88 -11.68 -5.76
CA ARG A 81 1.45 -11.74 -5.54
C ARG A 81 0.95 -10.48 -4.87
N GLU A 82 -0.13 -9.92 -5.40
CA GLU A 82 -0.78 -8.72 -4.89
C GLU A 82 -2.18 -9.05 -4.36
N PHE A 83 -2.54 -8.47 -3.23
CA PHE A 83 -3.84 -8.69 -2.58
C PHE A 83 -4.23 -7.47 -1.75
N THR A 84 -5.51 -7.37 -1.41
CA THR A 84 -6.04 -6.33 -0.54
C THR A 84 -6.27 -6.87 0.88
N PRO A 85 -6.28 -6.02 1.91
CA PRO A 85 -6.61 -6.43 3.28
C PRO A 85 -7.94 -7.18 3.38
N SER A 86 -8.92 -6.80 2.55
CA SER A 86 -10.25 -7.44 2.49
C SER A 86 -10.21 -8.91 2.06
N GLN A 87 -9.14 -9.33 1.37
CA GLN A 87 -8.94 -10.73 0.95
C GLN A 87 -8.20 -11.56 2.00
N ILE A 88 -7.69 -10.93 3.07
CA ILE A 88 -6.98 -11.65 4.13
C ILE A 88 -8.01 -12.33 5.03
N GLU A 89 -7.89 -13.65 5.12
CA GLU A 89 -8.64 -14.47 6.07
C GLU A 89 -7.90 -14.55 7.40
N SER A 90 -6.59 -14.81 7.36
CA SER A 90 -5.74 -14.89 8.55
C SER A 90 -4.34 -14.40 8.23
N ILE A 91 -3.65 -13.85 9.22
CA ILE A 91 -2.27 -13.38 9.11
C ILE A 91 -1.53 -13.59 10.42
N VAL A 92 -0.33 -14.14 10.33
CA VAL A 92 0.53 -14.45 11.49
C VAL A 92 1.96 -13.99 11.23
N ARG A 93 2.63 -13.53 12.29
CA ARG A 93 4.05 -13.16 12.23
C ARG A 93 4.88 -14.45 12.25
N ILE A 94 5.82 -14.59 11.32
CA ILE A 94 6.69 -15.79 11.21
C ILE A 94 8.18 -15.45 11.40
N GLY A 95 8.46 -14.38 12.15
CA GLY A 95 9.81 -13.84 12.31
C GLY A 95 10.14 -13.36 13.72
N ASP A 96 9.40 -13.81 14.74
CA ASP A 96 9.70 -13.57 16.16
C ASP A 96 10.12 -14.87 16.86
N VAL A 97 10.73 -15.79 16.12
CA VAL A 97 11.48 -16.89 16.74
C VAL A 97 12.84 -16.28 17.06
N GLY A 98 13.00 -15.89 18.33
CA GLY A 98 14.25 -15.32 18.83
C GLY A 98 15.44 -16.21 18.47
N GLU A 99 16.46 -15.61 17.88
CA GLU A 99 17.80 -16.11 18.04
C GLU A 99 18.33 -15.54 19.35
N GLN A 100 18.55 -16.47 20.29
CA GLN A 100 19.24 -16.30 21.56
C GLN A 100 20.71 -15.96 21.32
#